data_AF-A0A7R9K7W4-F1
#
_entry.id   AF-A0A7R9K7W4-F1
#
_cell.length_a   1.000
_cell.length_b   1.000
_cell.length_c   1.000
_cell.angle_alpha   90.00
_cell.angle_beta   90.00
_cell.angle_gamma   90.00
#
_symmetry.space_group_name_H-M   'P 1'
#
loop_
_entity.id
_entity.type
_entity.pdbx_description
1 polymer ?
#
loop_
_entity_poly.entity_id
_entity_poly.type
_entity_poly.pdbx_seq_one_letter_code
_entity_poly.pdbx_strand_id
1 'polypeptide(L)'
;RRDSVALEERRNIINEKLAKKDRKKKKKRNCREKESRESEGNSSAAELTPDSCSSDSLGKDNMAETDGAEVIELTPEEDTTIKRASDTMAEIEAEERKEREEQKKKQREPPIIFKDAVDIRVEFDALVGLIDGILSPEEQQSLEELHQYMLEDEGSWALGDGFLNFIGRLLHDKSLQTDTRVRILNVLALAALKDDVILLLHQDRREHVLMNYAHDIDRLSPEEQEALALFICNLFENLSSSEWLLYISEWQYCNSTISNIRVSTKVAVNSLLADNTTLQDRGSAIMHNLACKEVFDDVAVELTMAVLQYFNSSPPEEQLFRCMKALVRFCQISPQDVPQLIQMIGPEPGKFRGVSARVDELNDVVSSKLR
;
A
#
# COMPACT_ATOMS: atom_id res chain seq x y z
N ARG A 1 -2.20 -2.98 44.96
CA ARG A 1 -1.58 -1.63 44.78
C ARG A 1 -1.06 -1.42 43.35
N ARG A 2 -0.35 -2.38 42.72
CA ARG A 2 0.14 -2.26 41.33
C ARG A 2 -1.00 -2.15 40.28
N ASP A 3 -2.11 -2.86 40.47
CA ASP A 3 -3.25 -2.80 39.53
C ASP A 3 -4.00 -1.46 39.56
N SER A 4 -3.96 -0.73 40.68
CA SER A 4 -4.56 0.60 40.81
C SER A 4 -3.79 1.65 40.02
N VAL A 5 -2.45 1.54 40.00
CA VAL A 5 -1.57 2.47 39.27
C VAL A 5 -1.72 2.28 37.77
N ALA A 6 -1.77 1.03 37.29
CA ALA A 6 -1.97 0.72 35.88
C ALA A 6 -3.35 1.18 35.35
N LEU A 7 -4.39 1.14 36.18
CA LEU A 7 -5.72 1.66 35.83
C LEU A 7 -5.75 3.19 35.77
N GLU A 8 -5.00 3.86 36.66
CA GLU A 8 -4.90 5.31 36.71
C GLU A 8 -4.09 5.86 35.53
N GLU A 9 -3.00 5.19 35.15
CA GLU A 9 -2.25 5.48 33.92
C GLU A 9 -3.13 5.33 32.67
N ARG A 10 -3.93 4.25 32.57
CA ARG A 10 -4.88 4.07 31.46
C ARG A 10 -5.93 5.18 31.41
N ARG A 11 -6.47 5.60 32.55
CA ARG A 11 -7.42 6.73 32.63
C ARG A 11 -6.78 8.04 32.20
N ASN A 12 -5.54 8.29 32.59
CA ASN A 12 -4.81 9.50 32.21
C ASN A 12 -4.54 9.54 30.70
N ILE A 13 -4.15 8.42 30.10
CA ILE A 13 -3.96 8.30 28.64
C ILE A 13 -5.29 8.55 27.90
N ILE A 14 -6.41 8.04 28.41
CA ILE A 14 -7.73 8.25 27.79
C ILE A 14 -8.15 9.73 27.90
N ASN A 15 -7.98 10.34 29.07
CA ASN A 15 -8.30 11.76 29.29
C ASN A 15 -7.45 12.68 28.41
N GLU A 16 -6.16 12.39 28.24
CA GLU A 16 -5.28 13.14 27.36
C GLU A 16 -5.72 13.02 25.88
N LYS A 17 -6.12 11.82 25.44
CA LYS A 17 -6.67 11.60 24.09
C LYS A 17 -7.97 12.36 23.85
N LEU A 18 -8.87 12.38 24.84
CA LEU A 18 -10.13 13.14 24.76
C LEU A 18 -9.85 14.65 24.69
N ALA A 19 -8.95 15.16 25.53
CA ALA A 19 -8.56 16.57 25.52
C ALA A 19 -7.89 16.99 24.19
N LYS A 20 -7.04 16.14 23.61
CA LYS A 20 -6.46 16.35 22.28
C LYS A 20 -7.55 16.40 21.19
N LYS A 21 -8.52 15.49 21.22
CA LYS A 21 -9.64 15.45 20.28
C LYS A 21 -10.52 16.70 20.38
N ASP A 22 -10.81 17.17 21.60
CA ASP A 22 -11.60 18.38 21.82
C ASP A 22 -10.88 19.65 21.35
N ARG A 23 -9.55 19.73 21.56
CA ARG A 23 -8.71 20.82 21.03
C ARG A 23 -8.72 20.84 19.50
N LYS A 24 -8.58 19.69 18.83
CA LYS A 24 -8.65 19.56 17.36
C LYS A 24 -10.03 19.98 16.83
N LYS A 25 -11.11 19.52 17.47
CA LYS A 25 -12.50 19.87 17.09
C LYS A 25 -12.76 21.38 17.23
N LYS A 26 -12.26 22.00 18.31
CA LYS A 26 -12.35 23.45 18.51
C LYS A 26 -11.56 24.22 17.45
N LYS A 27 -10.35 23.76 17.11
CA LYS A 27 -9.51 24.36 16.06
C LYS A 27 -10.19 24.30 14.69
N LYS A 28 -10.76 23.14 14.29
CA LYS A 28 -11.54 22.99 13.04
C LYS A 28 -12.76 23.92 12.99
N ARG A 29 -13.51 24.03 14.08
CA ARG A 29 -14.66 24.93 14.17
C ARG A 29 -14.24 26.38 13.96
N ASN A 30 -13.17 26.82 14.63
CA ASN A 30 -12.66 28.18 14.48
C ASN A 30 -12.13 28.47 13.07
N CYS A 31 -11.51 27.51 12.38
CA CYS A 31 -11.08 27.67 10.99
C CYS A 31 -12.28 27.82 10.04
N ARG A 32 -13.31 26.97 10.18
CA ARG A 32 -14.54 27.07 9.37
C ARG A 32 -15.29 28.39 9.58
N GLU A 33 -15.35 28.88 10.81
CA GLU A 33 -15.94 30.18 11.13
C GLU A 33 -15.13 31.37 10.57
N LYS A 34 -13.82 31.21 10.33
CA LYS A 34 -13.00 32.21 9.64
C LYS A 34 -13.20 32.17 8.13
N GLU A 35 -13.21 30.98 7.51
CA GLU A 35 -13.49 30.81 6.08
C GLU A 35 -14.88 31.34 5.69
N SER A 36 -15.90 31.12 6.53
CA SER A 36 -17.25 31.65 6.28
C SER A 36 -17.30 33.18 6.35
N ARG A 37 -16.54 33.81 7.25
CA ARG A 37 -16.48 35.28 7.37
C ARG A 37 -15.71 35.93 6.21
N GLU A 38 -14.69 35.25 5.69
CA GLU A 38 -13.98 35.68 4.49
C GLU A 38 -14.86 35.54 3.23
N SER A 39 -15.73 34.52 3.19
CA SER A 39 -16.72 34.33 2.12
C SER A 39 -17.89 35.34 2.16
N GLU A 40 -18.37 35.71 3.35
CA GLU A 40 -19.49 36.66 3.52
C GLU A 40 -19.07 38.12 3.31
N GLY A 41 -17.77 38.44 3.43
CA GLY A 41 -17.22 39.77 3.15
C GLY A 41 -17.23 40.15 1.66
N ASN A 42 -17.51 39.21 0.76
CA ASN A 42 -17.43 39.41 -0.70
C ASN A 42 -18.78 39.34 -1.43
N SER A 43 -19.90 39.22 -0.73
CA SER A 43 -21.24 39.09 -1.34
C SER A 43 -22.23 40.13 -0.81
N SER A 44 -22.13 41.36 -1.34
CA SER A 44 -23.19 42.36 -1.25
C SER A 44 -23.28 43.15 -2.56
N ALA A 45 -23.84 42.53 -3.61
CA ALA A 45 -24.58 43.22 -4.66
C ALA A 45 -25.38 42.23 -5.53
N ALA A 46 -26.65 42.58 -5.74
CA ALA A 46 -27.60 42.12 -6.76
C ALA A 46 -28.40 40.82 -6.51
N GLU A 47 -29.70 41.05 -6.30
CA GLU A 47 -30.83 40.13 -6.20
C GLU A 47 -31.52 39.94 -7.57
N LEU A 48 -32.02 38.71 -7.83
CA LEU A 48 -33.12 38.29 -8.75
C LEU A 48 -32.81 38.32 -10.27
N THR A 49 -33.02 37.28 -11.10
CA THR A 49 -34.11 36.29 -11.26
C THR A 49 -33.64 35.01 -11.99
N PRO A 50 -34.44 33.92 -12.07
CA PRO A 50 -34.07 32.66 -12.75
C PRO A 50 -34.73 32.49 -14.13
N ASP A 51 -33.96 32.12 -15.17
CA ASP A 51 -34.47 31.24 -16.25
C ASP A 51 -33.37 30.69 -17.19
N SER A 52 -33.43 29.35 -17.37
CA SER A 52 -33.28 28.54 -18.59
C SER A 52 -32.20 28.80 -19.70
N CYS A 53 -31.41 27.74 -19.93
CA CYS A 53 -30.89 27.17 -21.20
C CYS A 53 -29.84 27.90 -22.09
N SER A 54 -28.70 27.22 -22.20
CA SER A 54 -27.95 26.86 -23.43
C SER A 54 -27.06 27.87 -24.19
N SER A 55 -25.91 27.32 -24.59
CA SER A 55 -25.02 27.62 -25.73
C SER A 55 -23.87 28.64 -25.59
N ASP A 56 -22.66 28.10 -25.78
CA ASP A 56 -21.56 28.53 -26.65
C ASP A 56 -20.83 29.88 -26.50
N SER A 57 -19.51 29.72 -26.38
CA SER A 57 -18.45 30.40 -27.14
C SER A 57 -17.86 31.76 -26.70
N LEU A 58 -16.55 31.69 -26.40
CA LEU A 58 -15.45 32.56 -26.86
C LEU A 58 -15.37 34.04 -26.38
N GLY A 59 -14.27 34.33 -25.67
CA GLY A 59 -13.29 35.31 -26.13
C GLY A 59 -13.12 36.65 -25.40
N LYS A 60 -11.91 36.83 -24.84
CA LYS A 60 -11.06 38.04 -24.79
C LYS A 60 -11.32 39.22 -23.83
N ASP A 61 -10.27 39.47 -23.03
CA ASP A 61 -9.50 40.71 -22.81
C ASP A 61 -10.23 42.04 -22.51
N ASN A 62 -9.95 42.64 -21.34
CA ASN A 62 -9.10 43.85 -21.24
C ASN A 62 -9.03 44.47 -19.82
N MET A 63 -7.88 45.08 -19.55
CA MET A 63 -7.50 45.92 -18.40
C MET A 63 -8.16 47.31 -18.40
N ALA A 64 -8.28 47.93 -17.21
CA ALA A 64 -7.95 49.34 -16.86
C ALA A 64 -8.45 49.62 -15.42
N GLU A 65 -7.57 49.85 -14.43
CA GLU A 65 -7.20 51.15 -13.82
C GLU A 65 -8.37 52.06 -13.40
N THR A 66 -8.47 52.46 -12.11
CA THR A 66 -8.09 53.82 -11.59
C THR A 66 -8.35 53.93 -10.06
N ASP A 67 -7.55 54.78 -9.42
CA ASP A 67 -7.34 55.19 -8.01
C ASP A 67 -8.52 55.51 -7.06
N GLY A 68 -8.22 55.46 -5.75
CA GLY A 68 -8.91 56.21 -4.69
C GLY A 68 -8.43 55.87 -3.26
N ALA A 69 -7.59 56.72 -2.69
CA ALA A 69 -6.87 56.58 -1.42
C ALA A 69 -7.71 56.68 -0.12
N GLU A 70 -7.25 56.04 0.97
CA GLU A 70 -6.85 56.75 2.22
C GLU A 70 -6.11 55.84 3.21
N VAL A 71 -5.06 56.41 3.80
CA VAL A 71 -4.08 55.81 4.72
C VAL A 71 -4.48 56.14 6.16
N ILE A 72 -4.47 55.16 7.06
CA ILE A 72 -4.31 55.41 8.51
C ILE A 72 -3.25 54.45 9.08
N GLU A 73 -2.33 55.07 9.82
CA GLU A 73 -1.04 54.60 10.35
C GLU A 73 -1.03 53.38 11.28
N LEU A 74 0.15 52.77 11.28
CA LEU A 74 0.64 51.55 11.94
C LEU A 74 0.91 51.69 13.45
N THR A 75 0.85 50.56 14.16
CA THR A 75 1.74 50.21 15.30
C THR A 75 2.11 48.71 15.23
N PRO A 76 3.24 48.25 15.82
CA PRO A 76 4.11 47.25 15.21
C PRO A 76 4.05 45.83 15.81
N GLU A 77 4.38 44.86 14.96
CA GLU A 77 5.11 43.60 15.21
C GLU A 77 4.56 42.57 16.22
N GLU A 78 3.79 41.59 15.70
CA GLU A 78 4.11 40.17 15.90
C GLU A 78 4.16 39.52 14.52
N ASP A 79 5.33 39.00 14.14
CA ASP A 79 5.56 38.25 12.91
C ASP A 79 4.91 36.85 13.04
N THR A 80 3.59 36.82 13.20
CA THR A 80 2.80 35.62 12.97
C THR A 80 2.60 35.53 11.48
N THR A 81 3.36 34.66 10.81
CA THR A 81 3.01 34.18 9.48
C THR A 81 1.56 33.70 9.55
N ILE A 82 0.63 34.50 9.01
CA ILE A 82 -0.80 34.17 9.02
C ILE A 82 -0.96 32.96 8.09
N LYS A 83 -0.80 31.76 8.63
CA LYS A 83 -1.16 30.53 7.93
C LYS A 83 -2.63 30.65 7.54
N ARG A 84 -2.93 30.47 6.26
CA ARG A 84 -4.31 30.52 5.78
C ARG A 84 -5.15 29.47 6.51
N ALA A 85 -6.43 29.75 6.69
CA ALA A 85 -7.35 28.82 7.34
C ALA A 85 -7.38 27.46 6.61
N SER A 86 -7.24 27.47 5.28
CA SER A 86 -7.08 26.29 4.41
C SER A 86 -5.89 25.42 4.79
N ASP A 87 -4.72 26.02 4.97
CA ASP A 87 -3.47 25.30 5.25
C ASP A 87 -3.51 24.68 6.64
N THR A 88 -4.11 25.40 7.59
CA THR A 88 -4.33 24.92 8.96
C THR A 88 -5.34 23.77 9.00
N MET A 89 -6.39 23.82 8.16
CA MET A 89 -7.37 22.73 8.05
C MET A 89 -6.75 21.49 7.43
N ALA A 90 -5.96 21.64 6.36
CA ALA A 90 -5.21 20.56 5.72
C ALA A 90 -4.23 19.88 6.68
N GLU A 91 -3.49 20.65 7.49
CA GLU A 91 -2.60 20.11 8.53
C GLU A 91 -3.36 19.27 9.57
N ILE A 92 -4.52 19.75 10.05
CA ILE A 92 -5.32 19.00 11.05
C ILE A 92 -5.89 17.72 10.42
N GLU A 93 -6.35 17.76 9.17
CA GLU A 93 -6.83 16.56 8.46
C GLU A 93 -5.71 15.55 8.21
N ALA A 94 -4.52 16.01 7.83
CA ALA A 94 -3.34 15.16 7.68
C ALA A 94 -2.93 14.52 9.02
N GLU A 95 -2.95 15.28 10.12
CA GLU A 95 -2.62 14.78 11.46
C GLU A 95 -3.68 13.78 11.98
N GLU A 96 -4.97 14.04 11.77
CA GLU A 96 -6.04 13.09 12.10
C GLU A 96 -5.98 11.82 11.24
N ARG A 97 -5.59 11.96 9.97
CA ARG A 97 -5.36 10.82 9.09
C ARG A 97 -4.19 9.98 9.60
N LYS A 98 -3.07 10.60 9.95
CA LYS A 98 -1.90 9.94 10.53
C LYS A 98 -2.22 9.23 11.85
N GLU A 99 -2.96 9.87 12.75
CA GLU A 99 -3.41 9.23 14.01
C GLU A 99 -4.32 8.02 13.77
N ARG A 100 -5.23 8.10 12.79
CA ARG A 100 -6.11 6.98 12.43
C ARG A 100 -5.31 5.83 11.82
N GLU A 101 -4.34 6.14 10.97
CA GLU A 101 -3.42 5.17 10.38
C GLU A 101 -2.57 4.48 11.45
N GLU A 102 -2.01 5.23 12.40
CA GLU A 102 -1.27 4.67 13.54
C GLU A 102 -2.14 3.79 14.45
N GLN A 103 -3.41 4.17 14.65
CA GLN A 103 -4.35 3.34 15.42
C GLN A 103 -4.69 2.04 14.70
N LYS A 104 -4.92 2.09 13.38
CA LYS A 104 -5.12 0.89 12.55
C LYS A 104 -3.88 0.00 12.55
N LYS A 105 -2.67 0.58 12.44
CA LYS A 105 -1.39 -0.14 12.55
C LYS A 105 -1.25 -0.87 13.89
N LYS A 106 -1.65 -0.25 15.01
CA LYS A 106 -1.56 -0.85 16.36
C LYS A 106 -2.55 -1.98 16.64
N GLN A 107 -3.65 -2.06 15.90
CA GLN A 107 -4.69 -3.09 16.10
C GLN A 107 -4.48 -4.33 15.23
N ARG A 108 -3.71 -4.21 14.14
CA ARG A 108 -3.44 -5.30 13.20
C ARG A 108 -2.18 -6.04 13.62
N GLU A 109 -2.17 -7.34 13.36
CA GLU A 109 -0.92 -8.10 13.42
C GLU A 109 0.06 -7.51 12.39
N PRO A 110 1.36 -7.40 12.73
CA PRO A 110 2.34 -6.85 11.81
C PRO A 110 2.48 -7.75 10.57
N PRO A 111 2.69 -7.16 9.39
CA PRO A 111 2.96 -7.94 8.18
C PRO A 111 4.30 -8.68 8.32
N ILE A 112 4.40 -9.81 7.63
CA ILE A 112 5.65 -10.56 7.47
C ILE A 112 6.32 -10.07 6.20
N ILE A 113 7.56 -9.60 6.33
CA ILE A 113 8.35 -9.04 5.24
C ILE A 113 9.81 -9.50 5.34
N PHE A 114 10.58 -9.25 4.30
CA PHE A 114 11.95 -9.74 4.17
C PHE A 114 12.90 -8.56 3.90
N LYS A 115 13.22 -7.80 4.96
CA LYS A 115 14.08 -6.61 4.87
C LYS A 115 15.51 -6.94 4.49
N ASP A 116 16.01 -8.06 5.00
CA ASP A 116 17.43 -8.45 4.91
C ASP A 116 17.67 -9.58 3.90
N ALA A 117 16.72 -9.84 2.99
CA ALA A 117 16.86 -10.91 2.01
C ALA A 117 17.91 -10.62 0.93
N VAL A 118 18.14 -9.35 0.61
CA VAL A 118 19.08 -8.87 -0.42
C VAL A 118 19.75 -7.59 0.05
N ASP A 119 20.94 -7.28 -0.49
CA ASP A 119 21.71 -6.07 -0.18
C ASP A 119 21.62 -5.07 -1.36
N ILE A 120 21.18 -3.84 -1.08
CA ILE A 120 20.96 -2.84 -2.13
C ILE A 120 22.22 -2.53 -2.95
N ARG A 121 23.40 -2.47 -2.32
CA ARG A 121 24.64 -2.11 -3.02
C ARG A 121 25.03 -3.24 -3.96
N VAL A 122 24.94 -4.48 -3.48
CA VAL A 122 25.23 -5.66 -4.30
C VAL A 122 24.27 -5.78 -5.48
N GLU A 123 22.96 -5.62 -5.25
CA GLU A 123 21.96 -5.73 -6.31
C GLU A 123 22.06 -4.59 -7.34
N PHE A 124 22.31 -3.36 -6.87
CA PHE A 124 22.46 -2.19 -7.74
C PHE A 124 23.74 -2.26 -8.58
N ASP A 125 24.89 -2.58 -7.97
CA ASP A 125 26.16 -2.71 -8.70
C ASP A 125 26.08 -3.82 -9.77
N ALA A 126 25.44 -4.95 -9.42
CA ALA A 126 25.21 -6.03 -10.36
C ALA A 126 24.26 -5.61 -11.50
N LEU A 127 23.20 -4.85 -11.20
CA LEU A 127 22.29 -4.31 -12.21
C LEU A 127 23.04 -3.42 -13.19
N VAL A 128 23.82 -2.45 -12.69
CA VAL A 128 24.62 -1.52 -13.51
C VAL A 128 25.55 -2.31 -14.44
N GLY A 129 26.28 -3.29 -13.92
CA GLY A 129 27.20 -4.10 -14.73
C GLY A 129 26.53 -4.90 -15.85
N LEU A 130 25.23 -5.21 -15.73
CA LEU A 130 24.47 -5.95 -16.74
C LEU A 130 23.90 -5.05 -17.85
N ILE A 131 23.70 -3.75 -17.57
CA ILE A 131 23.03 -2.81 -18.48
C ILE A 131 23.96 -1.71 -19.01
N ASP A 132 25.18 -1.63 -18.48
CA ASP A 132 26.19 -0.68 -18.94
C ASP A 132 26.44 -0.78 -20.45
N GLY A 133 26.45 0.38 -21.11
CA GLY A 133 26.62 0.50 -22.56
C GLY A 133 25.42 0.09 -23.43
N ILE A 134 24.30 -0.34 -22.85
CA ILE A 134 23.08 -0.72 -23.61
C ILE A 134 21.99 0.35 -23.51
N LEU A 135 22.03 1.17 -22.45
CA LEU A 135 21.02 2.18 -22.14
C LEU A 135 21.07 3.37 -23.12
N SER A 136 19.89 3.92 -23.43
CA SER A 136 19.78 5.23 -24.06
C SER A 136 20.15 6.34 -23.08
N PRO A 137 20.40 7.59 -23.54
CA PRO A 137 20.65 8.72 -22.64
C PRO A 137 19.55 8.96 -21.60
N GLU A 138 18.30 8.77 -21.99
CA GLU A 138 17.13 8.92 -21.10
C GLU A 138 17.05 7.78 -20.06
N GLU A 139 17.43 6.57 -20.46
CA GLU A 139 17.50 5.41 -19.56
C GLU A 139 18.69 5.52 -18.60
N GLN A 140 19.80 6.10 -19.05
CA GLN A 140 20.94 6.41 -18.20
C GLN A 140 20.55 7.41 -17.11
N GLN A 141 19.79 8.45 -17.47
CA GLN A 141 19.22 9.38 -16.50
C GLN A 141 18.31 8.63 -15.49
N SER A 142 17.43 7.75 -15.98
CA SER A 142 16.53 6.97 -15.10
C SER A 142 17.30 6.03 -14.15
N LEU A 143 18.45 5.50 -14.58
CA LEU A 143 19.35 4.72 -13.73
C LEU A 143 20.01 5.58 -12.64
N GLU A 144 20.37 6.82 -12.97
CA GLU A 144 20.96 7.79 -12.03
C GLU A 144 19.91 8.28 -11.01
N GLU A 145 18.67 8.49 -11.44
CA GLU A 145 17.52 8.75 -10.55
C GLU A 145 17.27 7.56 -9.60
N LEU A 146 17.40 6.32 -10.09
CA LEU A 146 17.32 5.13 -9.23
C LEU A 146 18.43 5.08 -8.20
N HIS A 147 19.66 5.45 -8.58
CA HIS A 147 20.79 5.56 -7.67
C HIS A 147 20.50 6.58 -6.56
N GLN A 148 20.09 7.79 -6.92
CA GLN A 148 19.71 8.84 -5.97
C GLN A 148 18.61 8.37 -5.00
N TYR A 149 17.58 7.71 -5.55
CA TYR A 149 16.48 7.21 -4.74
C TYR A 149 16.93 6.11 -3.76
N MET A 150 17.74 5.16 -4.21
CA MET A 150 18.03 3.95 -3.44
C MET A 150 19.27 4.04 -2.55
N LEU A 151 20.32 4.72 -3.02
CA LEU A 151 21.63 4.75 -2.38
C LEU A 151 21.95 6.09 -1.69
N GLU A 152 21.42 7.20 -2.22
CA GLU A 152 21.63 8.53 -1.63
C GLU A 152 20.47 8.98 -0.73
N ASP A 153 19.39 8.20 -0.70
CA ASP A 153 18.19 8.45 0.11
C ASP A 153 17.53 9.80 -0.19
N GLU A 154 17.63 10.27 -1.44
CA GLU A 154 17.01 11.54 -1.83
C GLU A 154 15.48 11.44 -1.75
N GLY A 155 14.87 10.25 -1.90
CA GLY A 155 13.42 10.04 -1.83
C GLY A 155 12.76 10.06 -3.21
N SER A 156 11.47 9.73 -3.28
CA SER A 156 10.80 9.38 -4.54
C SER A 156 10.64 10.55 -5.53
N TRP A 157 10.90 11.79 -5.09
CA TRP A 157 10.90 12.97 -5.98
C TRP A 157 12.10 13.00 -6.93
N ALA A 158 13.13 12.19 -6.67
CA ALA A 158 14.22 11.95 -7.61
C ALA A 158 13.74 11.18 -8.86
N LEU A 159 12.63 10.43 -8.77
CA LEU A 159 12.12 9.61 -9.86
C LEU A 159 11.29 10.46 -10.83
N GLY A 160 11.78 10.61 -12.06
CA GLY A 160 11.14 11.37 -13.13
C GLY A 160 9.99 10.63 -13.82
N ASP A 161 9.28 11.34 -14.72
CA ASP A 161 8.13 10.80 -15.46
C ASP A 161 8.48 9.60 -16.36
N GLY A 162 9.73 9.50 -16.81
CA GLY A 162 10.23 8.40 -17.66
C GLY A 162 10.61 7.13 -16.91
N PHE A 163 10.66 7.18 -15.58
CA PHE A 163 11.23 6.12 -14.76
C PHE A 163 10.52 4.77 -14.93
N LEU A 164 9.18 4.76 -14.98
CA LEU A 164 8.43 3.50 -15.18
C LEU A 164 8.60 2.91 -16.59
N ASN A 165 8.90 3.74 -17.60
CA ASN A 165 9.22 3.24 -18.94
C ASN A 165 10.56 2.50 -18.93
N PHE A 166 11.54 3.05 -18.22
CA PHE A 166 12.83 2.40 -17.98
C PHE A 166 12.65 1.05 -17.26
N ILE A 167 11.91 1.02 -16.14
CA ILE A 167 11.58 -0.24 -15.45
C ILE A 167 10.85 -1.21 -16.37
N GLY A 168 9.89 -0.72 -17.15
CA GLY A 168 9.14 -1.52 -18.11
C GLY A 168 10.02 -2.18 -19.15
N ARG A 169 11.01 -1.47 -19.69
CA ARG A 169 12.00 -2.04 -20.60
C ARG A 169 12.81 -3.13 -19.90
N LEU A 170 13.37 -2.87 -18.72
CA LEU A 170 14.18 -3.85 -18.00
C LEU A 170 13.42 -5.15 -17.73
N LEU A 171 12.11 -5.05 -17.43
CA LEU A 171 11.25 -6.19 -17.14
C LEU A 171 10.75 -6.95 -18.39
N HIS A 172 10.41 -6.24 -19.47
CA HIS A 172 9.71 -6.85 -20.61
C HIS A 172 10.59 -7.12 -21.83
N ASP A 173 11.73 -6.43 -21.98
CA ASP A 173 12.64 -6.61 -23.11
C ASP A 173 13.33 -7.98 -23.03
N LYS A 174 12.93 -8.88 -23.93
CA LYS A 174 13.46 -10.24 -24.00
C LYS A 174 14.88 -10.30 -24.56
N SER A 175 15.40 -9.21 -25.12
CA SER A 175 16.82 -9.13 -25.51
C SER A 175 17.75 -9.00 -24.30
N LEU A 176 17.23 -8.53 -23.16
CA LEU A 176 17.97 -8.44 -21.91
C LEU A 176 18.02 -9.79 -21.18
N GLN A 177 19.08 -9.97 -20.40
CA GLN A 177 19.32 -11.20 -19.64
C GLN A 177 18.29 -11.36 -18.51
N THR A 178 18.02 -12.60 -18.11
CA THR A 178 17.16 -12.90 -16.95
C THR A 178 17.70 -12.27 -15.68
N ASP A 179 19.02 -12.29 -15.48
CA ASP A 179 19.66 -11.63 -14.34
C ASP A 179 19.29 -10.15 -14.24
N THR A 180 19.18 -9.43 -15.36
CA THR A 180 18.77 -8.01 -15.34
C THR A 180 17.39 -7.84 -14.68
N ARG A 181 16.44 -8.71 -15.02
CA ARG A 181 15.08 -8.71 -14.45
C ARG A 181 15.09 -9.06 -12.96
N VAL A 182 15.88 -10.06 -12.57
CA VAL A 182 16.06 -10.43 -11.17
C VAL A 182 16.64 -9.28 -10.36
N ARG A 183 17.71 -8.63 -10.84
CA ARG A 183 18.35 -7.50 -10.12
C ARG A 183 17.41 -6.32 -9.97
N ILE A 184 16.68 -5.92 -11.03
CA ILE A 184 15.75 -4.79 -10.90
C ILE A 184 14.58 -5.13 -9.96
N LEU A 185 14.05 -6.36 -9.98
CA LEU A 185 13.02 -6.79 -9.03
C LEU A 185 13.52 -6.76 -7.57
N ASN A 186 14.76 -7.17 -7.32
CA ASN A 186 15.36 -7.11 -5.99
C ASN A 186 15.55 -5.66 -5.51
N VAL A 187 16.01 -4.76 -6.40
CA VAL A 187 16.10 -3.31 -6.11
C VAL A 187 14.72 -2.75 -5.77
N LEU A 188 13.69 -3.08 -6.58
CA LEU A 188 12.30 -2.68 -6.32
C LEU A 188 11.75 -3.28 -5.01
N ALA A 189 12.17 -4.49 -4.63
CA ALA A 189 11.78 -5.11 -3.37
C ALA A 189 12.33 -4.38 -2.14
N LEU A 190 13.50 -3.76 -2.25
CA LEU A 190 14.02 -2.87 -1.23
C LEU A 190 13.36 -1.48 -1.29
N ALA A 191 13.05 -0.98 -2.49
CA ALA A 191 12.27 0.24 -2.66
C ALA A 191 10.88 0.14 -2.01
N ALA A 192 10.24 -1.04 -2.07
CA ALA A 192 8.95 -1.32 -1.44
C ALA A 192 8.91 -1.08 0.08
N LEU A 193 10.06 -1.08 0.74
CA LEU A 193 10.20 -0.83 2.17
C LEU A 193 10.24 0.67 2.51
N LYS A 194 10.44 1.55 1.54
CA LYS A 194 10.49 3.01 1.75
C LYS A 194 9.06 3.58 1.86
N ASP A 195 8.86 4.52 2.78
CA ASP A 195 7.53 5.08 3.09
C ASP A 195 6.87 5.80 1.89
N ASP A 196 7.69 6.35 0.98
CA ASP A 196 7.28 7.17 -0.16
C ASP A 196 7.08 6.38 -1.46
N VAL A 197 7.34 5.06 -1.47
CA VAL A 197 7.21 4.20 -2.65
C VAL A 197 5.81 4.26 -3.27
N ILE A 198 4.79 4.61 -2.48
CA ILE A 198 3.42 4.81 -2.97
C ILE A 198 3.35 5.84 -4.11
N LEU A 199 4.22 6.84 -4.13
CA LEU A 199 4.23 7.87 -5.17
C LEU A 199 4.60 7.25 -6.54
N LEU A 200 5.57 6.34 -6.56
CA LEU A 200 5.89 5.52 -7.73
C LEU A 200 4.72 4.60 -8.12
N LEU A 201 4.14 3.89 -7.14
CA LEU A 201 3.03 2.95 -7.39
C LEU A 201 1.77 3.65 -7.94
N HIS A 202 1.54 4.92 -7.58
CA HIS A 202 0.46 5.71 -8.16
C HIS A 202 0.69 6.06 -9.63
N GLN A 203 1.94 6.25 -10.05
CA GLN A 203 2.28 6.48 -11.45
C GLN A 203 2.03 5.21 -12.29
N ASP A 204 2.23 4.01 -11.70
CA ASP A 204 1.99 2.72 -12.37
C ASP A 204 0.54 2.54 -12.84
N ARG A 205 -0.43 3.26 -12.25
CA ARG A 205 -1.84 3.20 -12.67
C ARG A 205 -2.11 3.62 -14.11
N ARG A 206 -1.15 4.26 -14.80
CA ARG A 206 -1.30 4.68 -16.20
C ARG A 206 -1.14 3.51 -17.17
N GLU A 207 -0.10 2.69 -16.97
CA GLU A 207 0.30 1.65 -17.91
C GLU A 207 0.38 0.26 -17.30
N HIS A 208 0.23 0.16 -15.97
CA HIS A 208 0.27 -1.06 -15.18
C HIS A 208 1.52 -1.90 -15.42
N VAL A 209 2.67 -1.26 -15.62
CA VAL A 209 3.94 -1.90 -15.97
C VAL A 209 4.30 -3.01 -14.98
N LEU A 210 4.23 -2.69 -13.69
CA LEU A 210 4.60 -3.63 -12.62
C LEU A 210 3.60 -4.78 -12.52
N MET A 211 2.29 -4.47 -12.56
CA MET A 211 1.25 -5.50 -12.39
C MET A 211 1.04 -6.37 -13.62
N ASN A 212 1.31 -5.85 -14.83
CA ASN A 212 1.32 -6.65 -16.05
C ASN A 212 2.45 -7.70 -15.98
N TYR A 213 3.65 -7.29 -15.57
CA TYR A 213 4.75 -8.24 -15.36
C TYR A 213 4.42 -9.26 -14.26
N ALA A 214 3.86 -8.80 -13.14
CA ALA A 214 3.48 -9.69 -12.04
C ALA A 214 2.36 -10.67 -12.42
N HIS A 215 1.47 -10.28 -13.33
CA HIS A 215 0.42 -11.16 -13.85
C HIS A 215 1.00 -12.40 -14.53
N ASP A 216 2.17 -12.30 -15.16
CA ASP A 216 2.82 -13.39 -15.90
C ASP A 216 3.67 -14.32 -15.02
N ILE A 217 3.55 -14.27 -13.68
CA ILE A 217 4.39 -15.04 -12.72
C ILE A 217 4.56 -16.53 -13.09
N ASP A 218 3.51 -17.19 -13.57
CA ASP A 218 3.52 -18.62 -13.95
C ASP A 218 4.36 -18.93 -15.20
N ARG A 219 4.80 -17.90 -15.92
CA ARG A 219 5.62 -17.97 -17.13
C ARG A 219 7.04 -17.46 -16.93
N LEU A 220 7.33 -16.89 -15.75
CA LEU A 220 8.65 -16.38 -15.41
C LEU A 220 9.59 -17.53 -15.02
N SER A 221 10.90 -17.30 -15.12
CA SER A 221 11.89 -18.23 -14.56
C SER A 221 11.78 -18.33 -13.03
N PRO A 222 12.24 -19.43 -12.41
CA PRO A 222 12.21 -19.58 -10.96
C PRO A 222 12.86 -18.41 -10.20
N GLU A 223 13.97 -17.89 -10.72
CA GLU A 223 14.70 -16.76 -10.13
C GLU A 223 13.91 -15.45 -10.20
N GLU A 224 13.21 -15.20 -11.32
CA GLU A 224 12.31 -14.06 -11.46
C GLU A 224 11.08 -14.18 -10.56
N GLN A 225 10.49 -15.38 -10.46
CA GLN A 225 9.38 -15.64 -9.54
C GLN A 225 9.80 -15.34 -8.10
N GLU A 226 10.99 -15.78 -7.70
CA GLU A 226 11.55 -15.49 -6.39
C GLU A 226 11.64 -13.99 -6.13
N ALA A 227 12.31 -13.25 -7.01
CA ALA A 227 12.50 -11.81 -6.86
C ALA A 227 11.17 -11.03 -6.87
N LEU A 228 10.22 -11.43 -7.72
CA LEU A 228 8.88 -10.87 -7.78
C LEU A 228 8.09 -11.13 -6.49
N ALA A 229 8.12 -12.35 -5.96
CA ALA A 229 7.46 -12.68 -4.70
C ALA A 229 8.04 -11.87 -3.54
N LEU A 230 9.36 -11.62 -3.54
CA LEU A 230 10.01 -10.74 -2.56
C LEU A 230 9.49 -9.30 -2.66
N PHE A 231 9.41 -8.75 -3.88
CA PHE A 231 8.86 -7.42 -4.12
C PHE A 231 7.41 -7.28 -3.63
N ILE A 232 6.53 -8.20 -4.04
CA ILE A 232 5.12 -8.19 -3.64
C ILE A 232 4.97 -8.37 -2.12
N CYS A 233 5.79 -9.21 -1.49
CA CYS A 233 5.74 -9.40 -0.04
C CYS A 233 6.16 -8.12 0.72
N ASN A 234 7.22 -7.45 0.28
CA ASN A 234 7.74 -6.25 0.95
C ASN A 234 6.81 -5.05 0.82
N LEU A 235 5.99 -4.98 -0.23
CA LEU A 235 4.94 -3.95 -0.36
C LEU A 235 3.89 -3.98 0.76
N PHE A 236 3.86 -5.02 1.61
CA PHE A 236 2.99 -5.02 2.80
C PHE A 236 3.53 -4.22 3.98
N GLU A 237 4.79 -3.78 3.96
CA GLU A 237 5.39 -2.97 5.04
C GLU A 237 4.58 -1.69 5.27
N ASN A 238 4.23 -1.01 4.19
CA ASN A 238 3.50 0.24 4.25
C ASN A 238 2.01 0.03 4.01
N LEU A 239 1.19 0.81 4.74
CA LEU A 239 -0.27 0.71 4.61
C LEU A 239 -0.70 1.10 3.20
N SER A 240 -0.18 2.20 2.69
CA SER A 240 -0.49 2.75 1.37
C SER A 240 -0.14 1.79 0.23
N SER A 241 1.06 1.21 0.23
CA SER A 241 1.49 0.22 -0.77
C SER A 241 0.67 -1.07 -0.69
N SER A 242 0.34 -1.53 0.51
CA SER A 242 -0.53 -2.69 0.67
C SER A 242 -1.97 -2.42 0.20
N GLU A 243 -2.50 -1.21 0.38
CA GLU A 243 -3.81 -0.82 -0.15
C GLU A 243 -3.78 -0.73 -1.68
N TRP A 244 -2.66 -0.33 -2.26
CA TRP A 244 -2.44 -0.37 -3.71
C TRP A 244 -2.46 -1.81 -4.24
N LEU A 245 -1.85 -2.78 -3.55
CA LEU A 245 -1.93 -4.21 -3.93
C LEU A 245 -3.37 -4.75 -3.95
N LEU A 246 -4.24 -4.22 -3.09
CA LEU A 246 -5.63 -4.64 -2.96
C LEU A 246 -6.59 -3.84 -3.86
N TYR A 247 -6.05 -2.95 -4.70
CA TYR A 247 -6.87 -2.08 -5.53
C TYR A 247 -7.69 -2.89 -6.54
N ILE A 248 -8.97 -2.56 -6.65
CA ILE A 248 -9.96 -3.35 -7.41
C ILE A 248 -10.24 -2.83 -8.81
N SER A 249 -9.77 -1.61 -9.13
CA SER A 249 -9.98 -1.06 -10.47
C SER A 249 -9.37 -1.97 -11.52
N GLU A 250 -10.17 -2.26 -12.53
CA GLU A 250 -9.84 -3.25 -13.55
C GLU A 250 -9.23 -2.59 -14.79
N TRP A 251 -8.31 -3.31 -15.44
CA TRP A 251 -7.81 -2.99 -16.77
C TRP A 251 -7.71 -4.26 -17.62
N GLN A 252 -7.47 -4.08 -18.92
CA GLN A 252 -7.31 -5.17 -19.87
C GLN A 252 -5.84 -5.50 -20.06
N TYR A 253 -5.49 -6.79 -19.92
CA TYR A 253 -4.17 -7.30 -20.23
C TYR A 253 -4.27 -8.71 -20.81
N CYS A 254 -3.64 -8.96 -21.97
CA CYS A 254 -3.67 -10.26 -22.65
C CYS A 254 -5.06 -10.92 -22.74
N ASN A 255 -6.09 -10.14 -23.15
CA ASN A 255 -7.50 -10.55 -23.26
C ASN A 255 -8.16 -10.97 -21.92
N SER A 256 -7.55 -10.63 -20.80
CA SER A 256 -8.10 -10.84 -19.46
C SER A 256 -8.36 -9.52 -18.79
N THR A 257 -9.53 -9.41 -18.15
CA THR A 257 -9.80 -8.34 -17.19
C THR A 257 -9.09 -8.67 -15.89
N ILE A 258 -8.15 -7.82 -15.48
CA ILE A 258 -7.35 -8.02 -14.26
C ILE A 258 -7.42 -6.77 -13.38
N SER A 259 -7.08 -6.94 -12.10
CA SER A 259 -6.95 -5.86 -11.12
C SER A 259 -5.78 -6.16 -10.18
N ASN A 260 -5.36 -5.20 -9.37
CA ASN A 260 -4.20 -5.39 -8.49
C ASN A 260 -4.41 -6.54 -7.51
N ILE A 261 -5.61 -6.65 -6.93
CA ILE A 261 -5.93 -7.74 -6.02
C ILE A 261 -5.90 -9.11 -6.71
N ARG A 262 -6.38 -9.22 -7.96
CA ARG A 262 -6.35 -10.46 -8.72
C ARG A 262 -4.91 -10.88 -9.03
N VAL A 263 -4.05 -9.92 -9.40
CA VAL A 263 -2.62 -10.18 -9.66
C VAL A 263 -1.90 -10.58 -8.37
N SER A 264 -2.09 -9.84 -7.28
CA SER A 264 -1.46 -10.14 -5.98
C SER A 264 -1.89 -11.51 -5.45
N THR A 265 -3.16 -11.87 -5.63
CA THR A 265 -3.71 -13.20 -5.29
C THR A 265 -3.02 -14.28 -6.13
N LYS A 266 -2.90 -14.07 -7.45
CA LYS A 266 -2.20 -15.00 -8.35
C LYS A 266 -0.74 -15.22 -7.92
N VAL A 267 -0.02 -14.14 -7.58
CA VAL A 267 1.36 -14.23 -7.08
C VAL A 267 1.42 -15.04 -5.79
N ALA A 268 0.51 -14.79 -4.84
CA ALA A 268 0.46 -15.50 -3.57
C ALA A 268 0.24 -17.01 -3.77
N VAL A 269 -0.75 -17.37 -4.60
CA VAL A 269 -1.11 -18.77 -4.90
C VAL A 269 0.03 -19.48 -5.61
N ASN A 270 0.59 -18.87 -6.66
CA ASN A 270 1.68 -19.45 -7.44
C ASN A 270 2.93 -19.66 -6.56
N SER A 271 3.29 -18.68 -5.74
CA SER A 271 4.44 -18.78 -4.82
C SER A 271 4.24 -19.87 -3.76
N LEU A 272 3.05 -19.96 -3.15
CA LEU A 272 2.77 -20.94 -2.10
C LEU A 272 2.79 -22.39 -2.64
N LEU A 273 2.33 -22.58 -3.88
CA LEU A 273 2.20 -23.89 -4.51
C LEU A 273 3.41 -24.28 -5.38
N ALA A 274 4.46 -23.46 -5.40
CA ALA A 274 5.70 -23.76 -6.11
C ALA A 274 6.46 -24.93 -5.47
N ASP A 275 7.32 -25.61 -6.23
CA ASP A 275 8.22 -26.66 -5.70
C ASP A 275 9.48 -26.07 -5.01
N ASN A 276 9.65 -24.76 -5.09
CA ASN A 276 10.80 -24.04 -4.54
C ASN A 276 10.51 -23.58 -3.10
N THR A 277 11.40 -23.94 -2.16
CA THR A 277 11.20 -23.65 -0.73
C THR A 277 11.23 -22.16 -0.38
N THR A 278 12.05 -21.37 -1.09
CA THR A 278 12.12 -19.91 -0.91
C THR A 278 10.82 -19.26 -1.36
N LEU A 279 10.26 -19.70 -2.49
CA LEU A 279 8.95 -19.25 -2.97
C LEU A 279 7.83 -19.65 -2.01
N GLN A 280 7.83 -20.87 -1.50
CA GLN A 280 6.85 -21.30 -0.50
C GLN A 280 6.91 -20.45 0.77
N ASP A 281 8.11 -20.10 1.24
CA ASP A 281 8.28 -19.23 2.41
C ASP A 281 7.68 -17.84 2.16
N ARG A 282 8.00 -17.22 1.02
CA ARG A 282 7.45 -15.93 0.60
C ARG A 282 5.94 -16.01 0.36
N GLY A 283 5.46 -17.06 -0.29
CA GLY A 283 4.03 -17.32 -0.52
C GLY A 283 3.24 -17.43 0.78
N SER A 284 3.76 -18.17 1.77
CA SER A 284 3.13 -18.28 3.09
C SER A 284 3.05 -16.92 3.83
N ALA A 285 4.07 -16.06 3.65
CA ALA A 285 4.07 -14.70 4.18
C ALA A 285 3.03 -13.81 3.48
N ILE A 286 2.97 -13.84 2.14
CA ILE A 286 1.97 -13.08 1.37
C ILE A 286 0.55 -13.53 1.73
N MET A 287 0.31 -14.83 1.89
CA MET A 287 -0.98 -15.39 2.35
C MET A 287 -1.40 -14.81 3.70
N HIS A 288 -0.48 -14.81 4.68
CA HIS A 288 -0.71 -14.21 5.99
C HIS A 288 -1.01 -12.72 5.89
N ASN A 289 -0.25 -11.99 5.07
CA ASN A 289 -0.38 -10.55 4.91
C ASN A 289 -1.71 -10.16 4.27
N LEU A 290 -2.14 -10.87 3.21
CA LEU A 290 -3.44 -10.69 2.57
C LEU A 290 -4.57 -10.94 3.57
N ALA A 291 -4.49 -12.04 4.33
CA ALA A 291 -5.48 -12.36 5.36
C ALA A 291 -5.60 -11.27 6.44
N CYS A 292 -4.53 -10.54 6.73
CA CYS A 292 -4.55 -9.42 7.67
C CYS A 292 -5.18 -8.13 7.11
N LYS A 293 -5.47 -8.07 5.80
CA LYS A 293 -5.95 -6.86 5.12
C LYS A 293 -7.44 -6.83 4.77
N GLU A 294 -8.24 -7.78 5.23
CA GLU A 294 -9.69 -7.84 4.97
C GLU A 294 -9.99 -7.89 3.45
N VAL A 295 -9.62 -9.00 2.81
CA VAL A 295 -9.91 -9.26 1.39
C VAL A 295 -11.39 -9.59 1.15
N PHE A 296 -11.82 -9.56 -0.11
CA PHE A 296 -13.17 -9.97 -0.52
C PHE A 296 -13.37 -11.49 -0.38
N ASP A 297 -14.63 -11.90 -0.28
CA ASP A 297 -15.02 -13.31 -0.06
C ASP A 297 -14.49 -14.25 -1.15
N ASP A 298 -14.58 -13.84 -2.43
CA ASP A 298 -14.08 -14.62 -3.57
C ASP A 298 -12.56 -14.82 -3.51
N VAL A 299 -11.82 -13.79 -3.11
CA VAL A 299 -10.37 -13.86 -2.89
C VAL A 299 -10.04 -14.76 -1.71
N ALA A 300 -10.79 -14.66 -0.60
CA ALA A 300 -10.58 -15.53 0.57
C ALA A 300 -10.81 -17.02 0.23
N VAL A 301 -11.80 -17.32 -0.60
CA VAL A 301 -12.09 -18.67 -1.11
C VAL A 301 -10.94 -19.18 -1.98
N GLU A 302 -10.45 -18.37 -2.92
CA GLU A 302 -9.32 -18.73 -3.80
C GLU A 302 -8.02 -18.99 -3.00
N LEU A 303 -7.68 -18.11 -2.05
CA LEU A 303 -6.51 -18.28 -1.18
C LEU A 303 -6.67 -19.49 -0.24
N THR A 304 -7.89 -19.76 0.24
CA THR A 304 -8.19 -20.95 1.06
C THR A 304 -7.88 -22.23 0.29
N MET A 305 -8.33 -22.33 -0.97
CA MET A 305 -8.05 -23.53 -1.79
C MET A 305 -6.54 -23.78 -1.91
N ALA A 306 -5.75 -22.74 -2.15
CA ALA A 306 -4.30 -22.85 -2.21
C ALA A 306 -3.68 -23.28 -0.87
N VAL A 307 -4.14 -22.73 0.25
CA VAL A 307 -3.68 -23.14 1.59
C VAL A 307 -3.98 -24.61 1.86
N LEU A 308 -5.19 -25.09 1.51
CA LEU A 308 -5.57 -26.50 1.71
C LEU A 308 -4.76 -27.44 0.81
N GLN A 309 -4.51 -27.05 -0.44
CA GLN A 309 -3.62 -27.81 -1.32
C GLN A 309 -2.20 -27.86 -0.75
N TYR A 310 -1.68 -26.73 -0.27
CA TYR A 310 -0.35 -26.65 0.33
C TYR A 310 -0.23 -27.52 1.59
N PHE A 311 -1.26 -27.60 2.43
CA PHE A 311 -1.30 -28.48 3.59
C PHE A 311 -1.11 -29.97 3.26
N ASN A 312 -1.36 -30.40 2.03
CA ASN A 312 -1.11 -31.77 1.62
C ASN A 312 0.39 -32.11 1.52
N SER A 313 1.27 -31.12 1.34
CA SER A 313 2.73 -31.31 1.30
C SER A 313 3.38 -31.48 2.68
N SER A 314 2.63 -31.31 3.77
CA SER A 314 3.15 -31.29 5.15
C SER A 314 4.22 -30.21 5.35
N PRO A 315 3.83 -28.92 5.28
CA PRO A 315 4.77 -27.81 5.24
C PRO A 315 5.56 -27.63 6.54
N PRO A 316 6.73 -26.95 6.48
CA PRO A 316 7.49 -26.56 7.67
C PRO A 316 6.64 -25.77 8.66
N GLU A 317 6.92 -25.94 9.96
CA GLU A 317 6.06 -25.45 11.03
C GLU A 317 5.80 -23.93 10.99
N GLU A 318 6.80 -23.11 10.66
CA GLU A 318 6.63 -21.65 10.51
C GLU A 318 5.64 -21.29 9.39
N GLN A 319 5.73 -21.98 8.25
CA GLN A 319 4.87 -21.73 7.08
C GLN A 319 3.46 -22.27 7.35
N LEU A 320 3.36 -23.43 7.99
CA LEU A 320 2.10 -23.99 8.49
C LEU A 320 1.41 -23.00 9.44
N PHE A 321 2.14 -22.43 10.39
CA PHE A 321 1.60 -21.47 11.35
C PHE A 321 1.05 -20.22 10.65
N ARG A 322 1.79 -19.64 9.70
CA ARG A 322 1.34 -18.50 8.89
C ARG A 322 0.06 -18.80 8.12
N CYS A 323 0.02 -19.94 7.44
CA CYS A 323 -1.14 -20.38 6.67
C CYS A 323 -2.34 -20.73 7.57
N MET A 324 -2.14 -21.30 8.76
CA MET A 324 -3.21 -21.54 9.72
C MET A 324 -3.80 -20.23 10.26
N LYS A 325 -2.97 -19.22 10.53
CA LYS A 325 -3.46 -17.87 10.87
C LYS A 325 -4.30 -17.28 9.74
N ALA A 326 -3.82 -17.40 8.50
CA ALA A 326 -4.55 -16.95 7.32
C ALA A 326 -5.90 -17.67 7.20
N LEU A 327 -5.93 -18.99 7.36
CA LEU A 327 -7.14 -19.81 7.29
C LEU A 327 -8.18 -19.39 8.34
N VAL A 328 -7.76 -19.15 9.59
CA VAL A 328 -8.65 -18.63 10.64
C VAL A 328 -9.30 -17.29 10.24
N ARG A 329 -8.54 -16.41 9.59
CA ARG A 329 -9.07 -15.14 9.08
C ARG A 329 -10.00 -15.34 7.88
N PHE A 330 -9.68 -16.24 6.96
CA PHE A 330 -10.57 -16.55 5.83
C PHE A 330 -11.91 -17.12 6.30
N CYS A 331 -11.95 -17.94 7.36
CA CYS A 331 -13.20 -18.37 8.01
C CYS A 331 -14.01 -17.23 8.62
N GLN A 332 -13.38 -16.08 8.93
CA GLN A 332 -14.08 -14.89 9.43
C GLN A 332 -14.61 -14.03 8.28
N ILE A 333 -13.86 -13.96 7.18
CA ILE A 333 -14.20 -13.20 5.97
C ILE A 333 -15.37 -13.88 5.25
N SER A 334 -15.21 -15.14 4.85
CA SER A 334 -16.30 -15.95 4.27
C SER A 334 -16.69 -17.08 5.25
N PRO A 335 -17.68 -16.84 6.14
CA PRO A 335 -18.06 -17.78 7.20
C PRO A 335 -18.85 -19.00 6.71
N GLN A 336 -19.24 -19.06 5.43
CA GLN A 336 -19.97 -20.18 4.84
C GLN A 336 -19.07 -20.99 3.90
N ASP A 337 -18.52 -20.34 2.86
CA ASP A 337 -17.81 -21.05 1.79
C ASP A 337 -16.47 -21.62 2.26
N VAL A 338 -15.71 -20.86 3.06
CA VAL A 338 -14.39 -21.30 3.53
C VAL A 338 -14.52 -22.51 4.47
N PRO A 339 -15.36 -22.51 5.52
CA PRO A 339 -15.61 -23.73 6.31
C PRO A 339 -16.06 -24.93 5.48
N GLN A 340 -16.94 -24.72 4.49
CA GLN A 340 -17.40 -25.79 3.61
C GLN A 340 -16.24 -26.38 2.78
N LEU A 341 -15.36 -25.54 2.23
CA LEU A 341 -14.16 -25.98 1.51
C LEU A 341 -13.22 -26.78 2.41
N ILE A 342 -13.00 -26.34 3.65
CA ILE A 342 -12.17 -27.06 4.62
C ILE A 342 -12.73 -28.46 4.89
N GLN A 343 -14.05 -28.60 5.04
CA GLN A 343 -14.69 -29.91 5.23
C GLN A 343 -14.57 -30.82 4.00
N MET A 344 -14.61 -30.25 2.79
CA MET A 344 -14.61 -31.03 1.53
C MET A 344 -13.22 -31.44 1.06
N ILE A 345 -12.22 -30.57 1.20
CA ILE A 345 -10.89 -30.70 0.57
C ILE A 345 -9.77 -30.64 1.61
N GLY A 346 -10.06 -30.18 2.82
CA GLY A 346 -9.06 -30.00 3.85
C GLY A 346 -8.45 -31.31 4.36
N PRO A 347 -7.25 -31.22 4.98
CA PRO A 347 -6.62 -32.38 5.58
C PRO A 347 -7.46 -32.96 6.72
N GLU A 348 -7.23 -34.24 7.04
CA GLU A 348 -7.94 -34.90 8.14
C GLU A 348 -7.87 -34.10 9.45
N PRO A 349 -8.98 -34.02 10.22
CA PRO A 349 -8.99 -33.36 11.51
C PRO A 349 -7.89 -33.91 12.43
N GLY A 350 -6.91 -33.07 12.76
CA GLY A 350 -5.79 -33.45 13.62
C GLY A 350 -4.51 -33.86 12.89
N LYS A 351 -4.44 -33.80 11.55
CA LYS A 351 -3.19 -34.02 10.78
C LYS A 351 -2.00 -33.25 11.35
N PHE A 352 -2.23 -32.01 11.79
CA PHE A 352 -1.20 -31.12 12.31
C PHE A 352 -1.15 -31.05 13.85
N ARG A 353 -1.90 -31.90 14.54
CA ARG A 353 -1.94 -31.87 16.00
C ARG A 353 -0.59 -32.29 16.58
N GLY A 354 -0.08 -31.52 17.53
CA GLY A 354 1.19 -31.78 18.21
C GLY A 354 2.43 -31.32 17.44
N VAL A 355 2.27 -30.63 16.30
CA VAL A 355 3.39 -29.98 15.60
C VAL A 355 3.96 -28.84 16.45
N SER A 356 3.09 -27.99 16.99
CA SER A 356 3.44 -26.97 17.99
C SER A 356 2.18 -26.48 18.72
N ALA A 357 2.34 -25.95 19.94
CA ALA A 357 1.22 -25.45 20.74
C ALA A 357 0.42 -24.34 20.03
N ARG A 358 1.12 -23.45 19.31
CA ARG A 358 0.48 -22.35 18.56
C ARG A 358 -0.31 -22.83 17.34
N VAL A 359 0.12 -23.93 16.71
CA VAL A 359 -0.63 -24.56 15.61
C VAL A 359 -1.85 -25.29 16.16
N ASP A 360 -1.72 -25.96 17.30
CA ASP A 360 -2.83 -26.64 17.97
C ASP A 360 -3.96 -25.67 18.36
N GLU A 361 -3.61 -24.51 18.92
CA GLU A 361 -4.57 -23.44 19.25
C GLU A 361 -5.35 -22.98 18.01
N LEU A 362 -4.67 -22.75 16.89
CA LEU A 362 -5.32 -22.35 15.64
C LEU A 362 -6.18 -23.47 15.06
N ASN A 363 -5.74 -24.72 15.16
CA ASN A 363 -6.50 -25.88 14.72
C ASN A 363 -7.81 -26.04 15.50
N ASP A 364 -7.79 -25.80 16.81
CA ASP A 364 -8.99 -25.80 17.64
C ASP A 364 -9.93 -24.64 17.26
N VAL A 365 -9.39 -23.46 16.94
CA VAL A 365 -10.19 -22.33 16.42
C VAL A 365 -10.86 -22.68 15.09
N VAL A 366 -10.12 -23.22 14.11
CA VAL A 366 -10.67 -23.65 12.82
C VAL A 366 -11.74 -24.71 13.04
N SER A 367 -11.45 -25.74 13.85
CA SER A 367 -12.38 -26.83 14.16
C SER A 367 -13.69 -26.34 14.79
N SER A 368 -13.64 -25.26 15.59
CA SER A 368 -14.85 -24.64 16.15
C SER A 368 -15.74 -23.97 15.10
N LYS A 369 -15.17 -23.54 13.97
CA LYS A 369 -15.87 -22.88 12.85
C LYS A 369 -16.48 -23.87 11.86
N LEU A 370 -16.08 -25.14 11.92
CA LEU A 370 -16.62 -26.21 11.07
C LEU A 370 -17.88 -26.88 11.66
N ARG A 371 -18.35 -26.44 12.83
CA ARG A 371 -19.47 -27.07 13.55
C ARG A 371 -20.81 -26.40 13.28
#